data_AF-A0A2U1C1D5-F1
#
_entry.id   AF-A0A2U1C1D5-F1
#
_cell.length_a   1.000
_cell.length_b   1.000
_cell.length_c   1.000
_cell.angle_alpha   90.00
_cell.angle_beta   90.00
_cell.angle_gamma   90.00
#
_symmetry.space_group_name_H-M   'P 1'
#
loop_
_entity.id
_entity.type
_entity.pdbx_description
1 polymer ?
#
loop_
_entity_poly.entity_id
_entity_poly.type
_entity_poly.pdbx_seq_one_letter_code
_entity_poly.pdbx_strand_id
1 'polypeptide(L)'
;MKYVIDSKVYENHINDEVHLYGLLHQLAFLAGKAKDEKDLDNLAETAKLYGEIAEEKFSAWRIPGRYLVFGDRKDLAELKAAELTPLTAVLKEHDAKIREKQRAATADDPAYIISGGAFRMLVGDLFDLLAQYSFLRNRVLEVKTERQLARLQKNLSGENPCIRRMYRRWGFAEDQGVTCYDILEATLRRRHLTPYDPEEAAEDGIGCGRCCALCGDHSCEDDYD
;
A
#
# COMPACT_ATOMS: atom_id res chain seq x y z
N MET A 1 -4.88 3.71 32.63
CA MET A 1 -4.82 2.90 31.38
C MET A 1 -5.30 3.77 30.25
N LYS A 2 -4.60 3.82 29.10
CA LYS A 2 -4.99 4.66 27.95
C LYS A 2 -5.85 3.84 26.97
N TYR A 3 -6.86 4.48 26.41
CA TYR A 3 -7.80 3.87 25.46
C TYR A 3 -7.82 4.67 24.16
N VAL A 4 -8.25 4.01 23.10
CA VAL A 4 -8.45 4.59 21.77
C VAL A 4 -9.87 4.27 21.35
N ILE A 5 -10.50 5.21 20.67
CA ILE A 5 -11.79 5.05 20.00
C ILE A 5 -11.56 5.19 18.50
N ASP A 6 -12.34 4.46 17.70
CA ASP A 6 -12.31 4.61 16.25
C ASP A 6 -12.87 5.98 15.84
N SER A 7 -12.26 6.63 14.83
CA SER A 7 -12.64 7.98 14.39
C SER A 7 -14.10 8.05 13.95
N LYS A 8 -14.54 7.04 13.18
CA LYS A 8 -15.91 7.00 12.66
C LYS A 8 -16.92 6.79 13.78
N VAL A 9 -16.58 5.96 14.76
CA VAL A 9 -17.42 5.77 15.96
C VAL A 9 -17.53 7.09 16.72
N TYR A 10 -16.41 7.78 16.96
CA TYR A 10 -16.40 9.07 17.64
C TYR A 10 -17.22 10.14 16.89
N GLU A 11 -17.02 10.28 15.57
CA GLU A 11 -17.75 11.25 14.75
C GLU A 11 -19.27 10.99 14.76
N ASN A 12 -19.69 9.73 14.73
CA ASN A 12 -21.11 9.38 14.86
C ASN A 12 -21.70 9.82 16.21
N HIS A 13 -20.97 9.59 17.32
CA HIS A 13 -21.43 10.07 18.63
C HIS A 13 -21.58 11.60 18.66
N ILE A 14 -20.61 12.34 18.12
CA ILE A 14 -20.68 13.81 18.05
C ILE A 14 -21.87 14.27 17.20
N ASN A 15 -22.11 13.65 16.04
CA ASN A 15 -23.24 14.00 15.17
C ASN A 15 -24.58 13.77 15.87
N ASP A 16 -24.73 12.64 16.56
CA ASP A 16 -25.95 12.32 17.30
C ASP A 16 -26.15 13.28 18.49
N GLU A 17 -25.09 13.63 19.22
CA GLU A 17 -25.15 14.62 20.31
C GLU A 17 -25.58 16.00 19.81
N VAL A 18 -24.99 16.46 18.70
CA VAL A 18 -25.35 17.74 18.07
C VAL A 18 -26.81 17.71 17.60
N HIS A 19 -27.27 16.59 17.06
CA HIS A 19 -28.67 16.43 16.65
C HIS A 19 -29.62 16.57 17.84
N LEU A 20 -29.39 15.85 18.94
CA LEU A 20 -30.22 15.93 20.14
C LEU A 20 -30.19 17.33 20.77
N TYR A 21 -29.03 17.97 20.80
CA TYR A 21 -28.91 19.36 21.25
C TYR A 21 -29.76 20.32 20.39
N GLY A 22 -29.75 20.14 19.06
CA GLY A 22 -30.57 20.90 18.14
C GLY A 22 -32.07 20.75 18.41
N LEU A 23 -32.55 19.52 18.65
CA LEU A 23 -33.93 19.24 19.01
C LEU A 23 -34.34 19.93 20.31
N LEU A 24 -33.49 19.85 21.34
CA LEU A 24 -33.73 20.51 22.63
C LEU A 24 -33.80 22.04 22.48
N HIS A 25 -32.89 22.61 21.70
CA HIS A 25 -32.87 24.06 21.45
C HIS A 25 -34.13 24.52 20.70
N GLN A 26 -34.61 23.73 19.73
CA GLN A 26 -35.87 23.99 19.02
C GLN A 26 -37.08 23.94 19.96
N LEU A 27 -37.15 22.95 20.85
CA LEU A 27 -38.24 22.88 21.85
C LEU A 27 -38.23 24.08 22.80
N ALA A 28 -37.06 24.46 23.30
CA ALA A 28 -36.93 25.63 24.17
C ALA A 28 -37.37 26.92 23.45
N PHE A 29 -37.02 27.05 22.16
CA PHE A 29 -37.45 28.17 21.34
C PHE A 29 -38.98 28.20 21.14
N LEU A 30 -39.60 27.07 20.79
CA LEU A 30 -41.05 26.97 20.62
C LEU A 30 -41.79 27.24 21.93
N ALA A 31 -41.31 26.69 23.05
CA ALA A 31 -41.86 26.94 24.37
C ALA A 31 -41.81 28.43 24.74
N GLY A 32 -40.73 29.13 24.38
CA GLY A 32 -40.60 30.58 24.61
C GLY A 32 -41.47 31.46 23.69
N LYS A 33 -42.06 30.89 22.63
CA LYS A 33 -42.90 31.61 21.65
C LYS A 33 -44.38 31.28 21.73
N ALA A 34 -44.75 30.20 22.43
CA ALA A 34 -46.14 29.78 22.58
C ALA A 34 -46.98 30.85 23.31
N LYS A 35 -48.10 31.25 22.71
CA LYS A 35 -49.02 32.25 23.30
C LYS A 35 -50.43 31.72 23.45
N ASP A 36 -50.87 30.91 22.50
CA ASP A 36 -52.25 30.42 22.42
C ASP A 36 -52.30 28.90 22.61
N GLU A 37 -53.49 28.36 22.89
CA GLU A 37 -53.72 26.92 23.13
C GLU A 37 -53.23 26.05 21.95
N LYS A 38 -53.43 26.53 20.72
CA LYS A 38 -52.92 25.86 19.52
C LYS A 38 -51.40 25.76 19.47
N ASP A 39 -50.67 26.75 19.99
CA ASP A 39 -49.21 26.70 20.04
C ASP A 39 -48.73 25.70 21.09
N LEU A 40 -49.46 25.56 22.20
CA LEU A 40 -49.18 24.56 23.24
C LEU A 40 -49.43 23.14 22.72
N ASP A 41 -50.49 22.93 21.94
CA ASP A 41 -50.77 21.64 21.30
C ASP A 41 -49.67 21.26 20.31
N ASN A 42 -49.26 22.19 19.44
CA ASN A 42 -48.16 21.97 18.49
C ASN A 42 -46.83 21.69 19.21
N LEU A 43 -46.57 22.37 20.32
CA LEU A 43 -45.38 22.14 21.15
C LEU A 43 -45.41 20.73 21.77
N ALA A 44 -46.55 20.30 22.29
CA ALA A 44 -46.71 18.96 22.86
C ALA A 44 -46.51 17.85 21.80
N GLU A 45 -47.05 18.05 20.59
CA GLU A 45 -46.82 17.14 19.46
C GLU A 45 -45.34 17.08 19.06
N THR A 46 -44.68 18.23 18.95
CA THR A 46 -43.25 18.32 18.61
C THR A 46 -42.38 17.67 19.69
N ALA A 47 -42.70 17.91 20.97
CA ALA A 47 -42.00 17.29 22.09
C ALA A 47 -42.13 15.77 22.08
N LYS A 48 -43.29 15.24 21.69
CA LYS A 48 -43.49 13.80 21.54
C LYS A 48 -42.63 13.22 20.43
N LEU A 49 -42.64 13.83 19.24
CA LEU A 49 -41.82 13.39 18.10
C LEU A 49 -40.32 13.42 18.43
N TYR A 50 -39.85 14.48 19.08
CA TYR A 50 -38.44 14.58 19.45
C TYR A 50 -38.07 13.62 20.57
N GLY A 51 -39.00 13.33 21.48
CA GLY A 51 -38.85 12.28 22.48
C GLY A 51 -38.68 10.89 21.83
N GLU A 52 -39.44 10.58 20.78
CA GLU A 52 -39.29 9.34 20.02
C GLU A 52 -37.92 9.24 19.33
N ILE A 53 -37.43 10.34 18.72
CA ILE A 53 -36.09 10.40 18.13
C ILE A 53 -35.00 10.18 19.19
N ALA A 54 -35.14 10.82 20.35
CA ALA A 54 -34.19 10.64 21.45
C ALA A 54 -34.16 9.17 21.91
N GLU A 55 -35.32 8.54 22.11
CA GLU A 55 -35.42 7.14 22.54
C GLU A 55 -34.76 6.17 21.55
N GLU A 56 -34.91 6.42 20.24
CA GLU A 56 -34.22 5.64 19.20
C GLU A 56 -32.69 5.74 19.34
N LYS A 57 -32.16 6.96 19.56
CA LYS A 57 -30.72 7.19 19.77
C LYS A 57 -30.22 6.51 21.05
N PHE A 58 -30.93 6.68 22.17
CA PHE A 58 -30.58 6.03 23.45
C PHE A 58 -30.58 4.50 23.34
N SER A 59 -31.52 3.93 22.58
CA SER A 59 -31.57 2.50 22.28
C SER A 59 -30.39 2.04 21.41
N ALA A 60 -30.05 2.80 20.37
CA ALA A 60 -28.92 2.50 19.48
C ALA A 60 -27.57 2.52 20.23
N TRP A 61 -27.39 3.48 21.14
CA TRP A 61 -26.23 3.57 22.02
C TRP A 61 -26.22 2.52 23.14
N ARG A 62 -27.30 1.74 23.31
CA ARG A 62 -27.44 0.70 24.33
C ARG A 62 -27.17 1.22 25.75
N ILE A 63 -27.58 2.46 26.04
CA ILE A 63 -27.40 3.05 27.36
C ILE A 63 -28.30 2.32 28.36
N PRO A 64 -27.77 1.77 29.46
CA PRO A 64 -28.59 1.09 30.45
C PRO A 64 -29.61 2.06 31.06
N GLY A 65 -30.89 1.68 31.08
CA GLY A 65 -31.94 2.52 31.69
C GLY A 65 -31.66 2.85 33.17
N ARG A 66 -30.97 1.94 33.90
CA ARG A 66 -30.50 2.21 35.26
C ARG A 66 -29.48 3.35 35.31
N TYR A 67 -28.60 3.45 34.33
CA TYR A 67 -27.66 4.58 34.23
C TYR A 67 -28.40 5.88 33.99
N LEU A 68 -29.43 5.88 33.14
CA LEU A 68 -30.23 7.08 32.86
C LEU A 68 -30.92 7.62 34.13
N VAL A 69 -31.39 6.73 35.01
CA VAL A 69 -32.12 7.11 36.23
C VAL A 69 -31.18 7.41 37.40
N PHE A 70 -30.12 6.63 37.59
CA PHE A 70 -29.29 6.66 38.80
C PHE A 70 -27.86 7.15 38.57
N GLY A 71 -27.39 7.22 37.32
CA GLY A 71 -26.06 7.73 36.97
C GLY A 71 -24.89 6.87 37.46
N ASP A 72 -25.10 5.60 37.81
CA ASP A 72 -24.03 4.74 38.32
C ASP A 72 -23.03 4.38 37.21
N ARG A 73 -21.82 4.94 37.29
CA ARG A 73 -20.74 4.72 36.32
C ARG A 73 -20.39 3.25 36.09
N LYS A 74 -20.72 2.35 37.03
CA LYS A 74 -20.52 0.90 36.85
C LYS A 74 -21.33 0.34 35.68
N ASP A 75 -22.48 0.94 35.39
CA ASP A 75 -23.37 0.52 34.31
C ASP A 75 -22.76 0.79 32.92
N LEU A 76 -21.76 1.68 32.84
CA LEU A 76 -21.04 1.97 31.60
C LEU A 76 -19.89 0.99 31.31
N ALA A 77 -19.64 0.00 32.16
CA ALA A 77 -18.50 -0.90 31.99
C ALA A 77 -18.57 -1.68 30.68
N GLU A 78 -19.76 -2.16 30.32
CA GLU A 78 -20.00 -2.92 29.08
C GLU A 78 -19.86 -2.03 27.84
N LEU A 79 -20.41 -0.80 27.88
CA LEU A 79 -20.27 0.18 26.80
C LEU A 79 -18.80 0.56 26.56
N LYS A 80 -18.07 0.84 27.64
CA LYS A 80 -16.63 1.13 27.55
C LYS A 80 -15.85 -0.03 26.95
N ALA A 81 -16.20 -1.27 27.27
CA ALA A 81 -15.54 -2.44 26.69
C ALA A 81 -15.88 -2.64 25.21
N ALA A 82 -17.06 -2.20 24.75
CA ALA A 82 -17.50 -2.30 23.36
C ALA A 82 -16.89 -1.20 22.46
N GLU A 83 -16.80 0.04 22.96
CA GLU A 83 -16.37 1.19 22.14
C GLU A 83 -14.87 1.50 22.27
N LEU A 84 -14.27 1.19 23.42
CA LEU A 84 -12.88 1.57 23.71
C LEU A 84 -11.94 0.39 23.56
N THR A 85 -10.92 0.57 22.74
CA THR A 85 -9.83 -0.38 22.60
C THR A 85 -8.65 0.05 23.47
N PRO A 86 -8.04 -0.86 24.26
CA PRO A 86 -6.81 -0.54 24.98
C PRO A 86 -5.69 -0.15 24.01
N LEU A 87 -5.01 0.98 24.28
CA LEU A 87 -3.91 1.45 23.42
C LEU A 87 -2.80 0.39 23.25
N THR A 88 -2.58 -0.43 24.27
CA THR A 88 -1.60 -1.53 24.25
C THR A 88 -1.94 -2.62 23.24
N ALA A 89 -3.22 -2.84 22.92
CA ALA A 89 -3.63 -3.80 21.90
C ALA A 89 -3.28 -3.28 20.49
N VAL A 90 -3.59 -2.01 20.23
CA VAL A 90 -3.29 -1.35 18.95
C VAL A 90 -1.78 -1.31 18.68
N LEU A 91 -0.97 -0.99 19.70
CA LEU A 91 0.48 -0.98 19.57
C LEU A 91 1.06 -2.37 19.28
N LYS A 92 0.52 -3.43 19.90
CA LYS A 92 0.96 -4.82 19.62
C LYS A 92 0.69 -5.25 18.18
N GLU A 93 -0.46 -4.89 17.62
CA GLU A 93 -0.78 -5.18 16.22
C GLU A 93 0.12 -4.42 15.25
N HIS A 94 0.42 -3.15 15.56
CA HIS A 94 1.37 -2.36 14.79
C HIS A 94 2.78 -2.98 14.81
N ASP A 95 3.27 -3.35 16.00
CA ASP A 95 4.57 -4.01 16.17
C ASP A 95 4.61 -5.41 15.52
N ALA A 96 3.48 -6.10 15.41
CA ALA A 96 3.37 -7.37 14.70
C ALA A 96 3.49 -7.18 13.18
N LYS A 97 2.80 -6.18 12.62
CA LYS A 97 2.91 -5.81 11.19
C LYS A 97 4.33 -5.40 10.81
N ILE A 98 5.02 -4.66 11.67
CA ILE A 98 6.44 -4.31 11.44
C ILE A 98 7.31 -5.57 11.44
N ARG A 99 7.14 -6.46 12.43
CA ARG A 99 7.91 -7.71 12.50
C ARG A 99 7.64 -8.65 11.33
N GLU A 100 6.42 -8.67 10.81
CA GLU A 100 6.07 -9.43 9.60
C GLU A 100 6.73 -8.85 8.35
N LYS A 101 6.71 -7.52 8.18
CA LYS A 101 7.46 -6.84 7.11
C LYS A 101 8.96 -7.11 7.19
N GLN A 102 9.53 -7.09 8.40
CA GLN A 102 10.94 -7.42 8.62
C GLN A 102 11.24 -8.91 8.32
N ARG A 103 10.38 -9.84 8.71
CA ARG A 103 10.53 -11.27 8.36
C ARG A 103 10.47 -11.50 6.85
N ALA A 104 9.57 -10.82 6.15
CA ALA A 104 9.51 -10.89 4.69
C ALA A 104 10.81 -10.38 4.03
N ALA A 105 11.44 -9.34 4.59
CA ALA A 105 12.73 -8.83 4.12
C ALA A 105 13.92 -9.75 4.46
N THR A 106 13.82 -10.60 5.50
CA THR A 106 14.92 -11.46 5.96
C THR A 106 14.91 -12.86 5.32
N ALA A 107 13.98 -13.15 4.41
CA ALA A 107 13.80 -14.48 3.81
C ALA A 107 14.79 -14.85 2.68
N ASP A 108 15.90 -14.11 2.53
CA ASP A 108 17.00 -14.38 1.58
C ASP A 108 16.61 -14.43 0.09
N ASP A 109 15.43 -13.92 -0.27
CA ASP A 109 15.05 -13.61 -1.65
C ASP A 109 15.14 -12.09 -1.84
N PRO A 110 16.31 -11.55 -2.23
CA PRO A 110 16.46 -10.12 -2.41
C PRO A 110 15.47 -9.64 -3.47
N ALA A 111 14.50 -8.83 -3.05
CA ALA A 111 13.60 -8.19 -3.99
C ALA A 111 14.43 -7.30 -4.93
N TYR A 112 14.18 -7.43 -6.24
CA TYR A 112 14.81 -6.60 -7.25
C TYR A 112 13.75 -5.81 -8.01
N ILE A 113 14.04 -4.55 -8.30
CA ILE A 113 13.28 -3.71 -9.22
C ILE A 113 13.93 -3.81 -10.60
N ILE A 114 13.13 -4.06 -11.63
CA ILE A 114 13.56 -3.99 -13.02
C ILE A 114 12.82 -2.82 -13.68
N SER A 115 13.56 -1.80 -14.11
CA SER A 115 12.96 -0.71 -14.88
C SER A 115 12.47 -1.19 -16.25
N GLY A 116 11.45 -0.56 -16.82
CA GLY A 116 10.93 -0.94 -18.15
C GLY A 116 11.98 -0.88 -19.27
N GLY A 117 12.97 0.01 -19.16
CA GLY A 117 14.12 0.07 -20.07
C GLY A 117 15.09 -1.09 -19.88
N ALA A 118 15.42 -1.42 -18.62
CA ALA A 118 16.27 -2.57 -18.29
C ALA A 118 15.64 -3.89 -18.74
N PHE A 119 14.32 -4.04 -18.57
CA PHE A 119 13.59 -5.22 -19.05
C PHE A 119 13.74 -5.44 -20.57
N ARG A 120 13.59 -4.38 -21.38
CA ARG A 120 13.77 -4.49 -22.85
C ARG A 120 15.20 -4.91 -23.22
N MET A 121 16.19 -4.39 -22.50
CA MET A 121 17.60 -4.75 -22.71
C MET A 121 17.87 -6.20 -22.31
N LEU A 122 17.33 -6.65 -21.18
CA LEU A 122 17.41 -8.04 -20.72
C LEU A 122 16.81 -9.01 -21.75
N VAL A 123 15.64 -8.68 -22.29
CA VAL A 123 15.00 -9.48 -23.33
C VAL A 123 15.89 -9.61 -24.57
N GLY A 124 16.49 -8.50 -25.03
CA GLY A 124 17.45 -8.53 -26.15
C GLY A 124 18.68 -9.40 -25.87
N ASP A 125 19.22 -9.31 -24.66
CA ASP A 125 20.35 -10.13 -24.23
C ASP A 125 19.99 -11.63 -24.19
N LEU A 126 18.80 -12.00 -23.70
CA LEU A 126 18.31 -13.37 -23.73
C LEU A 126 18.12 -13.90 -25.16
N PHE A 127 17.60 -13.08 -26.07
CA PHE A 127 17.47 -13.45 -27.49
C PHE A 127 18.82 -13.71 -28.16
N ASP A 128 19.83 -12.90 -27.87
CA ASP A 128 21.17 -13.09 -28.42
C ASP A 128 21.82 -14.40 -27.94
N LEU A 129 21.59 -14.81 -26.67
CA LEU A 129 22.00 -16.14 -26.18
C LEU A 129 21.28 -17.26 -26.91
N LEU A 130 19.97 -17.16 -27.07
CA LEU A 130 19.17 -18.19 -27.74
C LEU A 130 19.59 -18.36 -29.21
N ALA A 131 19.90 -17.26 -29.90
CA ALA A 131 20.41 -17.28 -31.26
C ALA A 131 21.77 -18.00 -31.34
N GLN A 132 22.68 -17.72 -30.41
CA GLN A 132 23.99 -18.38 -30.35
C GLN A 132 23.89 -19.85 -29.99
N TYR A 133 23.05 -20.19 -29.01
CA TYR A 133 22.77 -21.58 -28.67
C TYR A 133 22.23 -22.35 -29.87
N SER A 134 21.28 -21.76 -30.61
CA SER A 134 20.68 -22.38 -31.80
C SER A 134 21.70 -22.57 -32.92
N PHE A 135 22.52 -21.55 -33.19
CA PHE A 135 23.62 -21.64 -34.14
C PHE A 135 24.62 -22.74 -33.75
N LEU A 136 25.04 -22.76 -32.49
CA LEU A 136 25.99 -23.73 -31.97
C LEU A 136 25.43 -25.14 -32.10
N ARG A 137 24.21 -25.37 -31.62
CA ARG A 137 23.51 -26.66 -31.70
C ARG A 137 23.50 -27.18 -33.13
N ASN A 138 23.08 -26.35 -34.09
CA ASN A 138 22.99 -26.75 -35.50
C ASN A 138 24.37 -27.06 -36.10
N ARG A 139 25.39 -26.26 -35.77
CA ARG A 139 26.75 -26.46 -36.29
C ARG A 139 27.45 -27.66 -35.68
N VAL A 140 27.32 -27.89 -34.37
CA VAL A 140 27.91 -29.03 -33.67
C VAL A 140 27.41 -30.36 -34.27
N LEU A 141 26.12 -30.44 -34.61
CA LEU A 141 25.54 -31.63 -35.25
C LEU A 141 26.13 -31.93 -36.64
N GLU A 142 26.67 -30.93 -37.32
CA GLU A 142 27.25 -31.07 -38.66
C GLU A 142 28.77 -31.29 -38.65
N VAL A 143 29.43 -31.14 -37.51
CA VAL A 143 30.89 -31.34 -37.37
C VAL A 143 31.20 -32.83 -37.48
N LYS A 144 31.97 -33.20 -38.52
CA LYS A 144 32.44 -34.58 -38.75
C LYS A 144 33.95 -34.72 -38.68
N THR A 145 34.67 -33.61 -38.62
CA THR A 145 36.13 -33.56 -38.67
C THR A 145 36.70 -32.58 -37.65
N GLU A 146 37.90 -32.85 -37.15
CA GLU A 146 38.61 -31.96 -36.22
C GLU A 146 38.86 -30.57 -36.81
N ARG A 147 39.08 -30.48 -38.13
CA ARG A 147 39.24 -29.20 -38.82
C ARG A 147 37.96 -28.36 -38.79
N GLN A 148 36.79 -28.99 -38.87
CA GLN A 148 35.50 -28.29 -38.72
C GLN A 148 35.28 -27.85 -37.26
N LEU A 149 35.68 -28.68 -36.29
CA LEU A 149 35.62 -28.33 -34.87
C LEU A 149 36.51 -27.12 -34.56
N ALA A 150 37.76 -27.10 -35.02
CA ALA A 150 38.69 -25.99 -34.82
C ALA A 150 38.17 -24.69 -35.45
N ARG A 151 37.52 -24.76 -36.61
CA ARG A 151 36.84 -23.61 -37.24
C ARG A 151 35.67 -23.12 -36.42
N LEU A 152 34.86 -24.03 -35.87
CA LEU A 152 33.74 -23.68 -35.00
C LEU A 152 34.21 -23.02 -33.70
N GLN A 153 35.26 -23.56 -33.07
CA GLN A 153 35.89 -22.97 -31.89
C GLN A 153 36.44 -21.56 -32.19
N LYS A 154 37.10 -21.37 -33.33
CA LYS A 154 37.58 -20.05 -33.76
C LYS A 154 36.43 -19.06 -34.00
N ASN A 155 35.29 -19.52 -34.50
CA ASN A 155 34.11 -18.68 -34.69
C ASN A 155 33.43 -18.28 -33.37
N LEU A 156 33.65 -19.03 -32.29
CA LEU A 156 33.07 -18.78 -30.97
C LEU A 156 34.07 -18.13 -30.02
N SER A 157 35.33 -18.00 -30.43
CA SER A 157 36.36 -17.37 -29.63
C SER A 157 36.21 -15.85 -29.65
N GLY A 158 36.94 -15.19 -28.76
CA GLY A 158 37.12 -13.75 -28.76
C GLY A 158 37.79 -13.20 -30.03
N GLU A 159 38.17 -14.03 -31.00
CA GLU A 159 38.64 -13.55 -32.32
C GLU A 159 37.49 -13.15 -33.23
N ASN A 160 36.26 -13.64 -32.98
CA ASN A 160 35.09 -13.25 -33.76
C ASN A 160 34.55 -11.87 -33.33
N PRO A 161 34.47 -10.87 -34.23
CA PRO A 161 33.96 -9.54 -33.90
C PRO A 161 32.55 -9.52 -33.29
N CYS A 162 31.69 -10.47 -33.67
CA CYS A 162 30.34 -10.59 -33.10
C CYS A 162 30.38 -11.03 -31.63
N ILE A 163 31.21 -12.00 -31.29
CA ILE A 163 31.38 -12.49 -29.92
C ILE A 163 32.02 -11.41 -29.05
N ARG A 164 33.04 -10.70 -29.55
CA ARG A 164 33.65 -9.56 -28.86
C ARG A 164 32.67 -8.43 -28.58
N ARG A 165 31.78 -8.13 -29.54
CA ARG A 165 30.74 -7.10 -29.35
C ARG A 165 29.77 -7.52 -28.26
N MET A 166 29.36 -8.79 -28.24
CA MET A 166 28.52 -9.31 -27.17
C MET A 166 29.21 -9.19 -25.81
N TYR A 167 30.46 -9.65 -25.69
CA TYR A 167 31.18 -9.62 -24.40
C TYR A 167 31.34 -8.21 -23.86
N ARG A 168 31.71 -7.25 -24.72
CA ARG A 168 31.80 -5.83 -24.34
C ARG A 168 30.45 -5.25 -23.94
N ARG A 169 29.38 -5.60 -24.65
CA ARG A 169 28.02 -5.14 -24.30
C ARG A 169 27.59 -5.69 -22.94
N TRP A 170 28.01 -6.89 -22.60
CA TRP A 170 27.63 -7.58 -21.36
C TRP A 170 28.60 -7.26 -20.21
N GLY A 171 29.77 -6.68 -20.49
CA GLY A 171 30.75 -6.33 -19.48
C GLY A 171 31.60 -7.51 -19.01
N PHE A 172 31.69 -8.59 -19.79
CA PHE A 172 32.64 -9.67 -19.52
C PHE A 172 34.07 -9.20 -19.81
N ALA A 173 35.02 -9.57 -18.94
CA ALA A 173 36.43 -9.34 -19.21
C ALA A 173 36.90 -10.24 -20.38
N GLU A 174 37.77 -9.73 -21.27
CA GLU A 174 38.20 -10.47 -22.47
C GLU A 174 38.94 -11.79 -22.15
N ASP A 175 39.42 -11.95 -20.91
CA ASP A 175 40.11 -13.13 -20.37
C ASP A 175 39.17 -14.11 -19.62
N GLN A 176 37.96 -13.69 -19.26
CA GLN A 176 36.96 -14.52 -18.61
C GLN A 176 36.08 -15.19 -19.67
N GLY A 177 36.41 -16.43 -20.04
CA GLY A 177 35.55 -17.22 -20.93
C GLY A 177 34.11 -17.33 -20.40
N VAL A 178 33.11 -17.31 -21.28
CA VAL A 178 31.66 -17.25 -20.98
C VAL A 178 31.08 -18.54 -20.37
N THR A 179 31.89 -19.37 -19.73
CA THR A 179 31.49 -20.75 -19.37
C THR A 179 30.99 -20.95 -17.94
N CYS A 180 30.98 -19.93 -17.07
CA CYS A 180 30.51 -20.10 -15.69
C CYS A 180 29.14 -19.44 -15.50
N TYR A 181 28.11 -20.25 -15.21
CA TYR A 181 26.74 -19.83 -14.91
C TYR A 181 26.72 -18.67 -13.90
N ASP A 182 27.53 -18.76 -12.84
CA ASP A 182 27.63 -17.74 -11.79
C ASP A 182 28.09 -16.37 -12.32
N ILE A 183 28.97 -16.34 -13.32
CA ILE A 183 29.46 -15.10 -13.94
C ILE A 183 28.36 -14.48 -14.80
N LEU A 184 27.63 -15.30 -15.56
CA LEU A 184 26.50 -14.85 -16.35
C LEU A 184 25.38 -14.31 -15.46
N GLU A 185 25.04 -15.05 -14.43
CA GLU A 185 24.01 -14.67 -13.46
C GLU A 185 24.39 -13.37 -12.74
N ALA A 186 25.61 -13.25 -12.21
CA ALA A 186 26.07 -12.03 -11.55
C ALA A 186 26.04 -10.82 -12.49
N THR A 187 26.39 -11.01 -13.76
CA THR A 187 26.36 -9.94 -14.78
C THR A 187 24.94 -9.51 -15.09
N LEU A 188 24.01 -10.45 -15.29
CA LEU A 188 22.60 -10.13 -15.52
C LEU A 188 21.97 -9.42 -14.32
N ARG A 189 22.28 -9.90 -13.10
CA ARG A 189 21.83 -9.27 -11.85
C ARG A 189 22.35 -7.83 -11.75
N ARG A 190 23.66 -7.60 -11.90
CA ARG A 190 24.24 -6.24 -11.79
C ARG A 190 23.76 -5.27 -12.86
N ARG A 191 23.49 -5.76 -14.07
CA ARG A 191 23.18 -4.90 -15.22
C ARG A 191 21.70 -4.51 -15.28
N HIS A 192 20.82 -5.46 -14.97
CA HIS A 192 19.39 -5.33 -15.24
C HIS A 192 18.54 -5.23 -13.98
N LEU A 193 19.08 -5.66 -12.82
CA LEU A 193 18.34 -5.69 -11.56
C LEU A 193 18.88 -4.63 -10.61
N THR A 194 17.99 -3.81 -10.07
CA THR A 194 18.30 -2.87 -8.98
C THR A 194 17.83 -3.51 -7.67
N PRO A 195 18.67 -3.63 -6.64
CA PRO A 195 18.22 -4.07 -5.32
C PRO A 195 17.07 -3.19 -4.82
N TYR A 196 16.01 -3.81 -4.31
CA TYR A 196 14.92 -3.09 -3.69
C TYR A 196 15.35 -2.58 -2.32
N ASP A 197 15.44 -1.26 -2.16
CA ASP A 197 15.65 -0.62 -0.86
C ASP A 197 14.30 -0.09 -0.32
N PRO A 198 13.76 -0.68 0.77
CA PRO A 198 12.52 -0.22 1.38
C PRO A 198 12.61 1.17 2.01
N GLU A 199 13.79 1.69 2.33
CA GLU A 199 13.96 3.03 2.91
C GLU A 199 13.89 4.13 1.83
N GLU A 200 14.53 3.93 0.66
CA GLU A 200 14.39 4.84 -0.50
C GLU A 200 12.96 4.85 -1.06
N ALA A 201 12.30 3.68 -1.11
CA ALA A 201 10.92 3.56 -1.61
C ALA A 201 9.85 4.15 -0.66
N ALA A 202 10.21 4.43 0.60
CA ALA A 202 9.32 5.10 1.55
C ALA A 202 9.40 6.63 1.46
N GLU A 203 10.55 7.18 1.03
CA GLU A 203 10.69 8.61 0.70
C GLU A 203 10.08 8.92 -0.67
N ASP A 204 10.23 8.02 -1.64
CA ASP A 204 9.51 8.08 -2.92
C ASP A 204 8.11 7.48 -2.76
N GLY A 205 7.25 8.17 -2.00
CA GLY A 205 5.83 7.88 -1.97
C GLY A 205 5.30 7.63 -3.39
N ILE A 206 4.58 6.53 -3.57
CA ILE A 206 3.74 6.30 -4.76
C ILE A 206 2.65 7.39 -4.72
N GLY A 207 3.02 8.56 -5.20
CA GLY A 207 2.36 9.84 -4.98
C GLY A 207 3.19 10.89 -5.71
N CYS A 208 3.15 10.85 -7.03
CA CYS A 208 3.55 11.93 -7.94
C CYS A 208 4.72 12.82 -7.45
N GLY A 209 5.85 12.24 -7.04
CA GLY A 209 7.01 13.01 -6.54
C GLY A 209 7.85 13.64 -7.66
N ARG A 210 7.52 13.36 -8.92
CA ARG A 210 8.16 14.01 -10.07
C ARG A 210 7.12 14.27 -11.14
N CYS A 211 6.54 15.46 -11.07
CA CYS A 211 5.75 16.05 -12.14
C CYS A 211 6.41 15.73 -13.49
N CYS A 212 5.62 15.10 -14.36
CA CYS A 212 5.93 14.88 -15.75
C CYS A 212 6.49 16.18 -16.36
N ALA A 213 7.48 16.10 -17.25
CA ALA A 213 8.04 17.24 -17.98
C ALA A 213 7.01 17.98 -18.89
N LEU A 214 5.74 17.56 -18.87
CA LEU A 214 4.60 18.18 -19.55
C LEU A 214 3.73 19.04 -18.61
N CYS A 215 3.95 18.98 -17.30
CA CYS A 215 3.26 19.80 -16.30
C CYS A 215 4.18 20.97 -15.96
N GLY A 216 3.98 22.13 -16.62
CA GLY A 216 4.67 23.37 -16.25
C GLY A 216 4.25 23.88 -14.87
N ASP A 217 4.51 25.17 -14.59
CA ASP A 217 4.28 25.87 -13.30
C ASP A 217 2.80 25.96 -12.86
N HIS A 218 2.08 24.84 -12.78
CA HIS A 218 0.78 24.74 -12.13
C HIS A 218 0.91 23.75 -10.97
N SER A 219 0.79 24.27 -9.76
CA SER A 219 0.66 23.48 -8.54
C SER A 219 -0.63 22.67 -8.61
N CYS A 220 -0.54 21.36 -8.42
CA CYS A 220 -1.70 20.52 -8.13
C CYS A 220 -2.11 20.71 -6.67
N GLU A 221 -2.54 21.92 -6.33
CA GLU A 221 -3.40 22.14 -5.18
C GLU A 221 -4.83 22.02 -5.72
N ASP A 222 -5.40 20.83 -5.55
CA ASP A 222 -6.84 20.64 -5.69
C ASP A 222 -7.49 21.38 -4.51
N ASP A 223 -8.14 22.49 -4.84
CA ASP A 223 -9.21 23.10 -4.06
C ASP A 223 -10.26 22.01 -3.74
N TYR A 224 -10.31 21.60 -2.47
CA TYR A 224 -11.52 21.04 -1.87
C TYR A 224 -11.87 21.92 -0.68
N ASP A 225 -13.06 22.52 -0.78
CA ASP A 225 -13.71 23.43 0.19
C ASP A 225 -13.65 22.97 1.66
#